data_AF-A0A2G9M2F6-F1
#
_entry.id   AF-A0A2G9M2F6-F1
#
_cell.length_a   1.000
_cell.length_b   1.000
_cell.length_c   1.000
_cell.angle_alpha   90.00
_cell.angle_beta   90.00
_cell.angle_gamma   90.00
#
_symmetry.space_group_name_H-M   'P 1'
#
loop_
_entity.id
_entity.type
_entity.pdbx_description
1 polymer ?
#
loop_
_entity_poly.entity_id
_entity_poly.type
_entity_poly.pdbx_seq_one_letter_code
_entity_poly.pdbx_strand_id
1 'polypeptide(L)'
;MQLKEIHEGAAALRIYAPKGAVSKSLPVFYNPIMRLNRDIGVLILSCLDKKGMQIADIMAGSGVRAVRLALELPAGRAGLIVANDASPDAVRFIEANLRLN
;
A
#
# COMPACT_ATOMS: atom_id res chain seq x y z
N MET A 1 0.16 5.51 -20.08
CA MET A 1 -0.87 4.92 -19.19
C MET A 1 -1.62 6.06 -18.53
N GLN A 2 -2.90 5.87 -18.14
CA GLN A 2 -3.68 6.94 -17.51
C GLN A 2 -3.55 6.84 -15.99
N LEU A 3 -3.27 7.97 -15.33
CA LEU A 3 -3.33 8.07 -13.88
C LEU A 3 -4.81 8.01 -13.46
N LYS A 4 -5.12 7.17 -12.49
CA LYS A 4 -6.47 7.01 -11.97
C LYS A 4 -6.45 7.00 -10.44
N GLU A 5 -7.45 7.63 -9.84
CA GLU A 5 -7.74 7.48 -8.42
C GLU A 5 -8.66 6.28 -8.20
N ILE A 6 -8.30 5.44 -7.23
CA ILE A 6 -9.06 4.27 -6.82
C ILE A 6 -9.16 4.20 -5.31
N HIS A 7 -10.09 3.38 -4.82
CA HIS A 7 -10.19 3.03 -3.41
C HIS A 7 -9.95 1.53 -3.19
N GLU A 8 -9.14 1.21 -2.19
CA GLU A 8 -8.97 -0.14 -1.68
C GLU A 8 -8.96 -0.15 -0.15
N GLY A 9 -9.98 -0.78 0.45
CA GLY A 9 -10.21 -0.62 1.89
C GLY A 9 -10.51 0.84 2.20
N ALA A 10 -9.85 1.37 3.24
CA ALA A 10 -9.93 2.79 3.59
C ALA A 10 -9.01 3.68 2.73
N ALA A 11 -8.04 3.09 2.00
CA ALA A 11 -7.04 3.85 1.27
C ALA A 11 -7.58 4.42 -0.04
N ALA A 12 -7.45 5.74 -0.22
CA ALA A 12 -7.52 6.42 -1.51
C ALA A 12 -6.13 6.42 -2.17
N LEU A 13 -6.04 6.03 -3.44
CA LEU A 13 -4.75 5.82 -4.12
C LEU A 13 -4.78 6.36 -5.55
N ARG A 14 -3.71 7.06 -5.92
CA ARG A 14 -3.36 7.36 -7.30
C ARG A 14 -2.46 6.26 -7.83
N ILE A 15 -2.88 5.63 -8.93
CA ILE A 15 -2.16 4.54 -9.59
C ILE A 15 -2.13 4.74 -11.10
N TYR A 16 -1.17 4.09 -11.77
CA TYR A 16 -1.27 3.89 -13.21
C TYR A 16 -2.21 2.73 -13.49
N ALA A 17 -3.35 3.01 -14.14
CA ALA A 17 -4.28 1.96 -14.52
C ALA A 17 -3.64 1.02 -15.55
N PRO A 18 -3.60 -0.31 -15.30
CA PRO A 18 -3.08 -1.27 -16.27
C PRO A 18 -3.99 -1.29 -17.50
N LYS A 19 -3.42 -1.21 -18.71
CA LYS A 19 -4.13 -1.51 -19.95
C LYS A 19 -3.99 -3.01 -20.24
N GLY A 20 -4.72 -3.86 -19.52
CA GLY A 20 -4.68 -5.32 -19.66
C GLY A 20 -4.05 -6.04 -18.47
N ALA A 21 -3.40 -7.19 -18.71
CA ALA A 21 -2.75 -7.97 -17.65
C ALA A 21 -1.67 -7.13 -16.93
N VAL A 22 -1.65 -7.22 -15.60
CA VAL A 22 -0.66 -6.51 -14.77
C VAL A 22 0.70 -7.14 -15.00
N SER A 23 1.67 -6.32 -15.43
CA SER A 23 3.06 -6.73 -15.63
C SER A 23 4.00 -5.87 -14.79
N LYS A 24 5.22 -6.36 -14.61
CA LYS A 24 6.32 -5.59 -14.00
C LYS A 24 6.75 -4.37 -14.83
N SER A 25 6.25 -4.23 -16.06
CA SER A 25 6.54 -3.08 -16.93
C SER A 25 5.65 -1.87 -16.63
N LEU A 26 4.76 -1.94 -15.64
CA LEU A 26 4.09 -0.76 -15.10
C LEU A 26 5.14 0.14 -14.42
N PRO A 27 5.13 1.47 -14.66
CA PRO A 27 6.08 2.40 -14.02
C PRO A 27 6.03 2.36 -12.49
N VAL A 28 4.83 2.14 -11.93
CA VAL A 28 4.59 1.91 -10.51
C VAL A 28 3.61 0.75 -10.39
N PHE A 29 4.00 -0.26 -9.62
CA PHE A 29 3.26 -1.51 -9.55
C PHE A 29 2.00 -1.38 -8.67
N TYR A 30 0.85 -1.69 -9.25
CA TYR A 30 -0.40 -1.97 -8.54
C TYR A 30 -1.08 -3.17 -9.18
N ASN A 31 -1.44 -4.17 -8.38
CA ASN A 31 -2.19 -5.34 -8.82
C ASN A 31 -3.54 -5.42 -8.06
N PRO A 32 -4.69 -5.23 -8.73
CA PRO A 32 -6.00 -5.34 -8.07
C PRO A 32 -6.31 -6.77 -7.61
N ILE A 33 -5.74 -7.81 -8.26
CA ILE A 33 -5.92 -9.21 -7.84
C ILE A 33 -5.37 -9.45 -6.43
N MET A 34 -4.39 -8.65 -6.01
CA MET A 34 -3.75 -8.76 -4.69
C MET A 34 -4.56 -8.12 -3.55
N ARG A 35 -5.80 -7.66 -3.78
CA ARG A 35 -6.65 -7.06 -2.74
C ARG A 35 -6.84 -8.00 -1.55
N LEU A 36 -7.28 -9.25 -1.80
CA LEU A 36 -7.49 -10.24 -0.74
C LEU A 36 -6.22 -10.52 0.07
N ASN A 37 -5.07 -10.58 -0.60
CA ASN A 37 -3.78 -10.75 0.08
C ASN A 37 -3.50 -9.60 1.07
N ARG A 38 -3.84 -8.36 0.70
CA ARG A 38 -3.69 -7.19 1.57
C ARG A 38 -4.73 -7.16 2.69
N ASP A 39 -5.97 -7.56 2.42
CA ASP A 39 -7.03 -7.71 3.43
C ASP A 39 -6.60 -8.69 4.54
N ILE A 40 -6.10 -9.86 4.16
CA ILE A 40 -5.58 -10.86 5.09
C ILE A 40 -4.41 -10.30 5.90
N GLY A 41 -3.51 -9.53 5.28
CA GLY A 41 -2.40 -8.88 5.96
C GLY A 41 -2.85 -7.90 7.05
N VAL A 42 -3.81 -7.02 6.73
CA VAL A 42 -4.41 -6.08 7.71
C VAL A 42 -5.09 -6.86 8.84
N LEU A 43 -5.87 -7.90 8.53
CA LEU A 43 -6.57 -8.70 9.53
C LEU A 43 -5.61 -9.40 10.49
N ILE A 44 -4.59 -10.08 9.97
CA ILE A 44 -3.61 -10.78 10.78
C ILE A 44 -2.94 -9.79 11.74
N LEU A 45 -2.42 -8.67 11.22
CA LEU A 45 -1.72 -7.67 12.03
C LEU A 45 -2.65 -6.99 13.06
N SER A 46 -3.94 -6.85 12.78
CA SER A 46 -4.93 -6.31 13.71
C SER A 46 -5.20 -7.23 14.90
N CYS A 47 -5.12 -8.55 14.67
CA CYS A 47 -5.41 -9.59 15.66
C CYS A 47 -4.20 -10.04 16.47
N LEU A 48 -2.97 -9.72 16.07
CA LEU A 48 -1.78 -10.04 16.85
C LEU A 48 -1.84 -9.38 18.23
N ASP A 49 -1.50 -10.11 19.29
CA ASP A 49 -1.34 -9.53 20.62
C ASP A 49 0.01 -8.81 20.77
N LYS A 50 0.22 -7.83 19.89
CA LYS A 50 1.40 -6.98 19.84
C LYS A 50 0.97 -5.53 19.60
N LYS A 51 1.58 -4.61 20.33
CA LYS A 51 1.39 -3.16 20.19
C LYS A 51 2.71 -2.53 19.74
N GLY A 52 2.62 -1.32 19.16
CA GLY A 52 3.80 -0.55 18.75
C GLY A 52 4.67 -1.27 17.70
N MET A 53 4.08 -2.11 16.85
CA MET A 53 4.81 -2.86 15.84
C MET A 53 5.59 -1.95 14.90
N GLN A 54 6.81 -2.36 14.59
CA GLN A 54 7.65 -1.75 13.56
C GLN A 54 7.48 -2.58 12.29
N ILE A 55 6.83 -2.02 11.28
CA ILE A 55 6.40 -2.75 10.08
C ILE A 55 7.18 -2.21 8.87
N ALA A 56 7.71 -3.11 8.05
CA ALA A 56 8.42 -2.75 6.82
C ALA A 56 7.70 -3.31 5.59
N ASP A 57 7.33 -2.43 4.67
CA ASP A 57 6.85 -2.74 3.32
C ASP A 57 7.98 -2.45 2.33
N ILE A 58 8.86 -3.44 2.13
CA ILE A 58 10.18 -3.25 1.49
C ILE A 58 10.14 -3.15 -0.05
N MET A 59 9.00 -3.49 -0.66
CA MET A 59 8.72 -3.44 -2.10
C MET A 59 7.32 -2.88 -2.30
N ALA A 60 7.14 -1.64 -1.85
CA ALA A 60 5.82 -1.06 -1.63
C ALA A 60 5.07 -0.72 -2.93
N GLY A 61 5.75 -0.59 -4.08
CA GLY A 61 5.13 -0.23 -5.35
C GLY A 61 4.35 1.09 -5.24
N SER A 62 3.03 1.03 -5.38
CA SER A 62 2.15 2.19 -5.16
C SER A 62 2.02 2.65 -3.70
N GLY A 63 2.53 1.89 -2.73
CA GLY A 63 2.36 2.16 -1.30
C GLY A 63 1.05 1.65 -0.72
N VAL A 64 0.21 0.97 -1.51
CA VAL A 64 -1.13 0.52 -1.10
C VAL A 64 -1.13 -0.21 0.24
N ARG A 65 -0.17 -1.10 0.49
CA ARG A 65 -0.13 -1.86 1.74
C ARG A 65 0.22 -0.95 2.91
N ALA A 66 1.29 -0.16 2.81
CA ALA A 66 1.66 0.79 3.87
C ALA A 66 0.52 1.77 4.22
N VAL A 67 -0.14 2.36 3.22
CA VAL A 67 -1.27 3.28 3.43
C VAL A 67 -2.43 2.57 4.14
N ARG A 68 -2.82 1.39 3.66
CA ARG A 68 -3.89 0.61 4.32
C ARG A 68 -3.54 0.22 5.74
N LEU A 69 -2.30 -0.17 6.02
CA LEU A 69 -1.87 -0.47 7.39
C LEU A 69 -1.94 0.76 8.30
N ALA A 70 -1.60 1.94 7.79
CA ALA A 70 -1.69 3.17 8.57
C ALA A 70 -3.14 3.55 8.91
N LEU A 71 -4.09 3.28 8.00
CA LEU A 71 -5.50 3.66 8.17
C LEU A 71 -6.35 2.60 8.87
N GLU A 72 -6.07 1.32 8.64
CA GLU A 72 -6.98 0.22 9.02
C GLU A 72 -6.52 -0.55 10.26
N LEU A 73 -5.25 -0.42 10.68
CA LEU A 73 -4.82 -1.04 11.93
C LEU A 73 -5.42 -0.31 13.14
N PRO A 74 -5.93 -1.04 14.16
CA PRO A 74 -6.40 -0.42 15.39
C PRO A 74 -5.34 0.46 16.06
N ALA A 75 -5.79 1.53 16.72
CA ALA A 75 -4.90 2.49 17.38
C ALA A 75 -3.90 1.80 18.33
N GLY A 76 -2.63 2.19 18.23
CA GLY A 76 -1.55 1.63 19.04
C GLY A 76 -1.01 0.28 18.57
N ARG A 77 -1.56 -0.33 17.51
CA ARG A 77 -1.00 -1.57 16.91
C ARG A 77 0.31 -1.30 16.19
N ALA A 78 0.36 -0.28 15.34
CA ALA A 78 1.58 0.15 14.65
C ALA A 78 2.25 1.30 15.42
N GLY A 79 3.57 1.20 15.62
CA GLY A 79 4.40 2.29 16.12
C GLY A 79 5.16 3.00 14.99
N LEU A 80 5.60 2.26 13.98
CA LEU A 80 6.24 2.78 12.78
C LEU A 80 5.89 1.89 11.58
N ILE A 81 5.60 2.52 10.44
CA ILE A 81 5.43 1.84 9.16
C ILE A 81 6.44 2.47 8.20
N VAL A 82 7.36 1.66 7.67
CA VAL A 82 8.34 2.07 6.67
C VAL A 82 7.94 1.49 5.33
N ALA A 83 7.66 2.34 4.36
CA ALA A 83 7.44 1.96 2.98
C ALA A 83 8.69 2.26 2.16
N ASN A 84 9.22 1.26 1.48
CA ASN A 84 10.42 1.35 0.68
C ASN A 84 10.18 0.75 -0.70
N ASP A 85 10.82 1.33 -1.71
CA ASP A 85 10.91 0.75 -3.03
C ASP A 85 12.23 1.17 -3.69
N ALA A 86 12.79 0.32 -4.55
CA ALA A 86 14.01 0.63 -5.28
C ALA A 86 13.77 1.65 -6.41
N SER A 87 12.53 1.76 -6.89
CA SER A 87 12.15 2.72 -7.94
C SER A 87 11.91 4.11 -7.33
N PRO A 88 12.65 5.16 -7.75
CA PRO A 88 12.38 6.53 -7.33
C PRO A 88 10.97 6.99 -7.69
N ASP A 89 10.38 6.45 -8.75
CA ASP A 89 9.01 6.75 -9.17
C ASP A 89 8.00 6.13 -8.20
N ALA A 90 8.25 4.91 -7.75
CA ALA A 90 7.44 4.26 -6.72
C ALA A 90 7.51 5.06 -5.41
N VAL A 91 8.70 5.52 -4.99
CA VAL A 91 8.86 6.39 -3.82
C VAL A 91 8.01 7.66 -3.93
N ARG A 92 8.02 8.34 -5.07
CA ARG A 92 7.16 9.52 -5.29
C ARG A 92 5.66 9.19 -5.20
N PHE A 93 5.26 8.02 -5.68
CA PHE A 93 3.87 7.55 -5.57
C PHE A 93 3.48 7.17 -4.14
N ILE A 94 4.37 6.50 -3.40
CA ILE A 94 4.21 6.20 -1.98
C ILE A 94 3.97 7.50 -1.22
N GLU A 95 4.83 8.50 -1.39
CA GLU A 95 4.65 9.79 -0.71
C GLU A 95 3.36 10.51 -1.13
N ALA A 96 3.03 10.52 -2.42
CA ALA A 96 1.81 11.16 -2.90
C ALA A 96 0.55 10.50 -2.34
N ASN A 97 0.54 9.16 -2.25
CA ASN A 97 -0.57 8.40 -1.69
C ASN A 97 -0.64 8.52 -0.16
N LEU A 98 0.50 8.61 0.53
CA LEU A 98 0.53 8.92 1.96
C LEU A 98 -0.05 10.30 2.26
N ARG A 99 0.22 11.32 1.43
CA ARG A 99 -0.36 12.67 1.59
C ARG A 99 -1.84 12.77 1.20
N LEU A 100 -2.36 11.80 0.45
CA LEU A 100 -3.76 11.76 0.01
C LEU A 100 -4.71 11.27 1.11
N ASN A 101 -4.18 10.66 2.16
CA ASN A 101 -4.93 10.07 3.27
C ASN A 101 -4.52 10.72 4.59
#